data_AF-A0A817PEE2-F1
#
_entry.id   AF-A0A817PEE2-F1
#
_cell.length_a   1.000
_cell.length_b   1.000
_cell.length_c   1.000
_cell.angle_alpha   90.00
_cell.angle_beta   90.00
_cell.angle_gamma   90.00
#
_symmetry.space_group_name_H-M   'P 1'
#
loop_
_entity.id
_entity.type
_entity.pdbx_description
1 polymer ?
#
loop_
_entity_poly.entity_id
_entity_poly.type
_entity_poly.pdbx_seq_one_letter_code
_entity_poly.pdbx_strand_id
1 'polypeptide(L)'
;MDSATYGRIFKLLNNSDSGNRLLSSGPGEPEKYTKEYGFIAYYEICEKLNNGQWIIKYDDIQKSMYAYDEDTWISYDNIQIISIRANYIIEQNLGGVMIWAVDLDDFSGKFCNNGRYPLINAVANIIRRGQVQSIDISTLPTITSRTYSTISMTKFTLPLQSNTLSSLTSLLTKSSPIKGKYILY
;
A
#
# COMPACT_ATOMS: atom_id res chain seq x y z
N MET A 1 1.58 -12.78 -14.58
CA MET A 1 1.39 -12.11 -13.27
C MET A 1 1.82 -10.67 -13.43
N ASP A 2 1.10 -9.73 -12.83
CA ASP A 2 1.44 -8.32 -12.95
C ASP A 2 2.17 -7.85 -11.68
N SER A 3 3.24 -7.07 -11.84
CA SER A 3 3.98 -6.45 -10.75
C SER A 3 4.16 -4.96 -11.01
N ALA A 4 4.12 -4.17 -9.94
CA ALA A 4 4.17 -2.72 -10.00
C ALA A 4 5.53 -2.19 -9.53
N THR A 5 6.05 -1.19 -10.21
CA THR A 5 7.21 -0.37 -9.78
C THR A 5 6.75 0.97 -9.22
N TYR A 6 5.59 0.96 -8.57
CA TYR A 6 4.98 2.11 -7.91
C TYR A 6 4.25 1.65 -6.66
N GLY A 7 3.89 2.62 -5.83
CA GLY A 7 3.08 2.43 -4.64
C GLY A 7 1.80 3.24 -4.65
N ARG A 8 0.96 3.00 -3.65
CA ARG A 8 -0.22 3.82 -3.34
C ARG A 8 0.01 4.54 -2.02
N ILE A 9 -0.21 5.85 -2.04
CA ILE A 9 -0.02 6.73 -0.89
C ILE A 9 -1.39 7.22 -0.39
N PHE A 10 -1.57 7.29 0.92
CA PHE A 10 -2.85 7.64 1.55
C PHE A 10 -2.62 8.59 2.70
N LYS A 11 -3.56 9.53 2.86
CA LYS A 11 -3.61 10.41 4.02
C LYS A 11 -4.39 9.77 5.15
N LEU A 12 -3.85 9.78 6.36
CA LEU A 12 -4.44 9.19 7.56
C LEU A 12 -5.37 10.17 8.28
N LEU A 13 -6.42 9.66 8.94
CA LEU A 13 -7.39 10.46 9.71
C LEU A 13 -6.94 10.75 11.14
N ASN A 14 -6.28 9.78 11.78
CA ASN A 14 -5.72 9.90 13.12
C ASN A 14 -4.75 8.73 13.37
N ASN A 15 -3.55 9.01 13.85
CA ASN A 15 -2.46 8.03 13.91
C ASN A 15 -2.31 7.33 15.27
N SER A 16 -3.37 7.33 16.07
CA SER A 16 -3.40 6.61 17.35
C SER A 16 -3.37 5.08 17.18
N ASP A 17 -3.76 4.60 15.99
CA ASP A 17 -3.66 3.20 15.61
C ASP A 17 -2.38 2.97 14.79
N SER A 18 -1.63 1.93 15.12
CA SER A 18 -0.39 1.55 14.43
C SER A 18 -0.60 0.24 13.67
N GLY A 19 -0.26 0.20 12.37
CA GLY A 19 -0.28 -1.02 11.55
C GLY A 19 -1.11 -0.94 10.27
N ASN A 20 -1.59 -2.09 9.78
CA ASN A 20 -2.52 -2.18 8.65
C ASN A 20 -3.96 -1.94 9.11
N ARG A 21 -4.83 -1.45 8.21
CA ARG A 21 -6.23 -1.05 8.48
C ARG A 21 -6.41 0.29 9.18
N LEU A 22 -5.50 1.22 8.91
CA LEU A 22 -5.66 2.61 9.34
C LEU A 22 -6.82 3.28 8.60
N LEU A 23 -7.47 4.19 9.31
CA LEU A 23 -8.51 5.03 8.73
C LEU A 23 -7.86 6.10 7.85
N SER A 24 -8.21 6.08 6.57
CA SER A 24 -7.76 7.06 5.60
C SER A 24 -8.82 8.14 5.36
N SER A 25 -8.34 9.38 5.21
CA SER A 25 -9.15 10.54 4.79
C SER A 25 -9.22 10.68 3.26
N GLY A 26 -8.45 9.86 2.53
CA GLY A 26 -8.38 9.89 1.09
C GLY A 26 -6.96 9.63 0.54
N PRO A 27 -6.79 9.84 -0.77
CA PRO A 27 -5.48 9.78 -1.44
C PRO A 27 -4.45 10.67 -0.75
N GLY A 28 -3.20 10.21 -0.70
CA GLY A 28 -2.08 11.02 -0.25
C GLY A 28 -1.75 12.16 -1.21
N GLU A 29 -0.99 13.15 -0.73
CA GLU A 29 -0.60 14.30 -1.53
C GLU A 29 0.28 13.89 -2.73
N PRO A 30 0.28 14.67 -3.83
CA PRO A 30 1.08 14.37 -5.00
C PRO A 30 2.57 14.54 -4.72
N GLU A 31 3.37 13.61 -5.23
CA GLU A 31 4.83 13.65 -5.09
C GLU A 31 5.50 14.48 -6.18
N LYS A 32 6.77 14.81 -5.96
CA LYS A 32 7.54 15.81 -6.72
C LYS A 32 7.56 15.58 -8.23
N TYR A 33 7.66 14.33 -8.67
CA TYR A 33 7.84 13.97 -10.07
C TYR A 33 6.55 13.46 -10.70
N THR A 34 5.86 12.51 -10.06
CA THR A 34 4.63 11.91 -10.60
C THR A 34 3.42 12.84 -10.55
N LYS A 35 3.35 13.70 -9.53
CA LYS A 35 2.32 14.76 -9.39
C LYS A 35 0.88 14.23 -9.48
N GLU A 36 0.65 13.02 -9.00
CA GLU A 36 -0.68 12.39 -8.94
C GLU A 36 -1.07 12.07 -7.50
N TYR A 37 -2.29 12.44 -7.12
CA TYR A 37 -2.85 12.11 -5.80
C TYR A 37 -2.96 10.60 -5.63
N GLY A 38 -2.46 10.09 -4.51
CA GLY A 38 -2.56 8.66 -4.19
C GLY A 38 -1.66 7.74 -5.00
N PHE A 39 -0.68 8.29 -5.70
CA PHE A 39 0.28 7.55 -6.51
C PHE A 39 1.70 8.00 -6.18
N ILE A 40 2.65 7.07 -6.16
CA ILE A 40 4.06 7.37 -5.91
C ILE A 40 4.94 6.38 -6.66
N ALA A 41 5.92 6.86 -7.42
CA ALA A 41 6.86 5.99 -8.13
C ALA A 41 7.84 5.30 -7.14
N TYR A 42 8.44 4.17 -7.53
CA TYR A 42 9.41 3.49 -6.66
C TYR A 42 10.63 4.36 -6.33
N TYR A 43 11.12 5.14 -7.29
CA TYR A 43 12.21 6.09 -7.04
C TYR A 43 11.82 7.23 -6.08
N GLU A 44 10.55 7.66 -6.08
CA GLU A 44 10.02 8.64 -5.12
C GLU A 44 9.89 8.02 -3.73
N ILE A 45 9.47 6.76 -3.64
CA ILE A 45 9.42 6.02 -2.37
C ILE A 45 10.82 6.00 -1.74
N CYS A 46 11.86 5.66 -2.51
CA CYS A 46 13.23 5.66 -2.00
C CYS A 46 13.66 7.03 -1.47
N GLU A 47 13.42 8.12 -2.23
CA GLU A 47 13.72 9.49 -1.78
C GLU A 47 12.96 9.83 -0.49
N LYS A 48 11.67 9.52 -0.44
CA LYS A 48 10.78 9.84 0.68
C LYS A 48 11.14 9.08 1.96
N LEU A 49 11.44 7.78 1.85
CA LEU A 49 11.84 6.95 2.99
C LEU A 49 13.23 7.32 3.52
N ASN A 50 14.16 7.73 2.65
CA ASN A 50 15.51 8.15 3.06
C ASN A 50 15.54 9.51 3.77
N ASN A 51 14.57 10.39 3.47
CA ASN A 51 14.54 11.76 3.99
C ASN A 51 13.64 11.97 5.22
N GLY A 52 12.99 10.91 5.72
CA GLY A 52 12.00 11.01 6.80
C GLY A 52 12.14 9.94 7.88
N GLN A 53 11.38 10.09 8.96
CA GLN A 53 11.25 9.08 10.00
C GLN A 53 10.03 8.21 9.71
N TRP A 54 10.25 7.11 8.98
CA TRP A 54 9.20 6.18 8.59
C TRP A 54 9.26 4.90 9.40
N ILE A 55 8.09 4.40 9.79
CA ILE A 55 7.96 3.03 10.28
C ILE A 55 7.69 2.15 9.07
N ILE A 56 8.71 1.38 8.65
CA ILE A 56 8.64 0.45 7.53
C ILE A 56 8.27 -0.94 8.04
N LYS A 57 7.32 -1.60 7.40
CA LYS A 57 6.82 -2.92 7.78
C LYS A 57 6.55 -3.81 6.58
N TYR A 58 6.66 -5.11 6.81
CA TYR A 58 6.29 -6.18 5.92
C TYR A 58 4.97 -6.80 6.36
N ASP A 59 4.03 -6.92 5.43
CA ASP A 59 2.80 -7.69 5.61
C ASP A 59 3.00 -9.10 5.04
N ASP A 60 3.07 -10.10 5.92
CA ASP A 60 3.25 -11.49 5.52
C ASP A 60 2.00 -12.13 4.87
N ILE A 61 0.82 -11.56 5.07
CA ILE A 61 -0.41 -12.02 4.41
C ILE A 61 -0.43 -11.50 2.97
N GLN A 62 -0.17 -10.20 2.79
CA GLN A 62 -0.21 -9.57 1.47
C GLN A 62 1.05 -9.79 0.63
N LYS A 63 2.15 -10.22 1.28
CA LYS A 63 3.48 -10.29 0.69
C LYS A 63 3.84 -8.94 0.05
N SER A 64 3.77 -7.87 0.85
CA SER A 64 4.01 -6.48 0.42
C SER A 64 4.69 -5.67 1.53
N MET A 65 5.35 -4.58 1.14
CA MET A 65 5.84 -3.59 2.09
C MET A 65 4.81 -2.48 2.28
N TYR A 66 4.82 -1.91 3.47
CA TYR A 66 4.21 -0.62 3.69
C TYR A 66 5.07 0.22 4.62
N ALA A 67 4.93 1.53 4.52
CA ALA A 67 5.58 2.50 5.38
C ALA A 67 4.56 3.53 5.84
N TYR A 68 4.68 4.00 7.06
CA TYR A 68 3.82 5.08 7.56
C TYR A 68 4.56 6.00 8.52
N ASP A 69 4.11 7.25 8.55
CA ASP A 69 4.49 8.28 9.50
C ASP A 69 3.23 8.84 10.16
N GLU A 70 3.25 10.09 10.66
CA GLU A 70 2.14 10.72 11.38
C GLU A 70 0.85 10.87 10.59
N ASP A 71 0.92 11.17 9.29
CA ASP A 71 -0.26 11.53 8.50
C ASP A 71 -0.33 10.80 7.16
N THR A 72 0.67 9.98 6.86
CA THR A 72 0.85 9.36 5.55
C THR A 72 1.14 7.87 5.68
N TRP A 73 0.54 7.09 4.79
CA TRP A 73 0.78 5.66 4.64
C TRP A 73 1.05 5.31 3.17
N ILE A 74 2.01 4.44 2.91
CA ILE A 74 2.48 4.05 1.59
C ILE A 74 2.51 2.53 1.51
N SER A 75 1.83 1.92 0.54
CA SER A 75 2.05 0.52 0.14
C SER A 75 2.97 0.47 -1.06
N TYR A 76 3.93 -0.45 -1.08
CA TYR A 76 4.86 -0.60 -2.20
C TYR A 76 5.55 -1.97 -2.21
N ASP A 77 6.17 -2.29 -3.34
CA ASP A 77 7.09 -3.42 -3.44
C ASP A 77 8.55 -2.96 -3.39
N ASN A 78 9.39 -3.73 -2.70
CA ASN A 78 10.84 -3.59 -2.77
C ASN A 78 11.48 -4.80 -3.48
N ILE A 79 12.80 -4.83 -3.57
CA ILE A 79 13.55 -5.89 -4.23
C ILE A 79 13.21 -7.27 -3.66
N GLN A 80 13.07 -7.39 -2.33
CA GLN A 80 12.72 -8.65 -1.69
C GLN A 80 11.29 -9.09 -2.08
N ILE A 81 10.31 -8.20 -1.99
CA ILE A 81 8.92 -8.52 -2.33
C ILE A 81 8.76 -8.91 -3.79
N ILE A 82 9.35 -8.14 -4.70
CA ILE A 82 9.23 -8.44 -6.13
C ILE A 82 9.96 -9.75 -6.48
N SER A 83 11.02 -10.09 -5.74
CA SER A 83 11.69 -11.39 -5.84
C SER A 83 10.84 -12.54 -5.32
N ILE A 84 10.08 -12.35 -4.23
CA ILE A 84 9.12 -13.36 -3.73
C ILE A 84 8.06 -13.64 -4.80
N ARG A 85 7.56 -12.60 -5.46
CA ARG A 85 6.60 -12.74 -6.58
C ARG A 85 7.23 -13.43 -7.79
N ALA A 86 8.49 -13.14 -8.11
CA ALA A 86 9.20 -13.82 -9.19
C ALA A 86 9.40 -15.31 -8.90
N ASN A 87 9.71 -15.68 -7.64
CA ASN A 87 9.77 -17.09 -7.22
C ASN A 87 8.42 -17.78 -7.40
N TYR A 88 7.33 -17.10 -7.00
CA TYR A 88 5.98 -17.64 -7.16
C TYR A 88 5.64 -17.93 -8.64
N ILE A 89 6.09 -17.08 -9.57
CA ILE A 89 5.94 -17.32 -11.02
C ILE A 89 6.61 -18.64 -11.44
N ILE A 90 7.82 -18.91 -10.93
CA ILE A 90 8.55 -20.16 -11.21
C ILE A 90 7.84 -21.36 -10.58
N GLU A 91 7.50 -21.27 -9.29
CA GLU A 91 6.85 -22.35 -8.54
C GLU A 91 5.50 -22.77 -9.13
N GLN A 92 4.73 -21.80 -9.63
CA GLN A 92 3.43 -22.03 -10.25
C GLN A 92 3.50 -22.26 -11.77
N ASN A 93 4.71 -22.31 -12.35
CA ASN A 93 4.91 -22.50 -13.79
C ASN A 93 4.10 -21.51 -14.65
N LEU A 94 4.10 -20.23 -14.27
CA LEU A 94 3.41 -19.18 -15.01
C LEU A 94 4.25 -18.71 -16.21
N GLY A 95 3.57 -18.23 -17.27
CA GLY A 95 4.23 -17.83 -18.53
C GLY A 95 5.10 -16.58 -18.46
N GLY A 96 5.08 -15.84 -17.35
CA GLY A 96 5.92 -14.66 -17.14
C GLY A 96 5.28 -13.56 -16.30
N VAL A 97 5.95 -12.41 -16.30
CA VAL A 97 5.56 -11.20 -15.57
C VAL A 97 5.36 -10.03 -16.54
N MET A 98 4.35 -9.20 -16.26
CA MET A 98 4.25 -7.86 -16.83
C MET A 98 4.62 -6.84 -15.74
N ILE A 99 5.45 -5.86 -16.08
CA ILE A 99 5.85 -4.79 -15.15
C ILE A 99 5.18 -3.49 -15.56
N TRP A 100 4.43 -2.91 -14.63
CA TRP A 100 3.93 -1.55 -14.74
C TRP A 100 4.64 -0.62 -13.74
N ALA A 101 5.49 0.29 -14.16
CA ALA A 101 6.00 0.50 -15.51
C ALA A 101 7.51 0.78 -15.47
N VAL A 102 8.17 0.68 -16.63
CA VAL A 102 9.63 0.76 -16.72
C VAL A 102 10.18 2.09 -16.19
N ASP A 103 9.47 3.18 -16.44
CA ASP A 103 9.81 4.55 -16.05
C ASP A 103 9.62 4.86 -14.55
N LEU A 104 8.91 3.99 -13.82
CA LEU A 104 8.60 4.18 -12.40
C LEU A 104 9.59 3.48 -11.46
N ASP A 105 10.41 2.57 -11.99
CA ASP A 105 11.55 1.99 -11.28
C ASP A 105 12.68 3.04 -11.11
N ASP A 106 13.71 2.78 -10.31
CA ASP A 106 14.91 3.63 -10.29
C ASP A 106 15.77 3.39 -11.53
N PHE A 107 15.27 3.85 -12.68
CA PHE A 107 15.90 3.72 -13.99
C PHE A 107 17.29 4.37 -14.05
N SER A 108 17.51 5.40 -13.22
CA SER A 108 18.76 6.16 -13.16
C SER A 108 19.81 5.52 -12.23
N GLY A 109 19.35 4.76 -11.23
CA GLY A 109 20.15 4.20 -10.14
C GLY A 109 20.59 5.22 -9.10
N LYS A 110 19.94 6.39 -9.02
CA LYS A 110 20.36 7.52 -8.17
C LYS A 110 19.50 7.71 -6.93
N PHE A 111 18.34 7.07 -6.85
CA PHE A 111 17.37 7.32 -5.79
C PHE A 111 17.44 6.26 -4.69
N CYS A 112 17.64 5.01 -5.08
CA CYS A 112 17.56 3.87 -4.17
C CYS A 112 18.92 3.30 -3.78
N ASN A 113 20.04 3.76 -4.36
CA ASN A 113 21.39 3.19 -4.16
C ASN A 113 21.52 1.68 -4.49
N ASN A 114 20.66 1.17 -5.37
CA ASN A 114 20.61 -0.25 -5.77
C ASN A 114 21.00 -0.47 -7.25
N GLY A 115 21.61 0.53 -7.90
CA GLY A 115 21.88 0.52 -9.34
C GLY A 115 20.64 0.78 -10.19
N ARG A 116 20.79 0.70 -11.52
CA ARG A 116 19.69 0.99 -12.46
C ARG A 116 18.68 -0.14 -12.50
N TYR A 117 17.39 0.21 -12.59
CA TYR A 117 16.26 -0.71 -12.70
C TYR A 117 16.29 -1.83 -11.66
N PRO A 118 16.43 -1.52 -10.37
CA PRO A 118 16.65 -2.53 -9.33
C PRO A 118 15.51 -3.56 -9.23
N LEU A 119 14.25 -3.14 -9.35
CA LEU A 119 13.12 -4.06 -9.25
C LEU A 119 13.00 -4.94 -10.50
N ILE A 120 13.10 -4.33 -11.68
CA ILE A 120 12.99 -5.06 -12.95
C ILE A 120 14.15 -6.07 -13.09
N ASN A 121 15.37 -5.67 -12.71
CA ASN A 121 16.52 -6.56 -12.77
C ASN A 121 16.42 -7.71 -11.76
N ALA A 122 15.86 -7.48 -10.58
CA ALA A 122 15.62 -8.56 -9.61
C ALA A 122 14.72 -9.64 -10.20
N VAL A 123 13.59 -9.24 -10.79
CA VAL A 123 12.65 -10.17 -11.41
C VAL A 123 13.25 -10.86 -12.63
N ALA A 124 13.87 -10.10 -13.54
CA ALA A 124 14.46 -10.64 -14.76
C ALA A 124 15.54 -11.69 -14.45
N ASN A 125 16.35 -11.46 -13.41
CA ASN A 125 17.39 -12.41 -13.01
C ASN A 125 16.83 -13.73 -12.49
N ILE A 126 15.74 -13.71 -11.73
CA ILE A 126 15.08 -14.92 -11.23
C ILE A 126 14.40 -15.67 -12.38
N ILE A 127 13.60 -14.96 -13.17
CA ILE A 127 12.86 -15.57 -14.29
C ILE A 127 13.81 -16.17 -15.33
N ARG A 128 14.89 -15.47 -15.70
CA ARG A 128 15.87 -15.97 -16.69
C ARG A 128 16.61 -17.22 -16.20
N ARG A 129 16.83 -17.35 -14.89
CA ARG A 129 17.43 -18.56 -14.32
C ARG A 129 16.45 -19.73 -14.27
N GLY A 130 15.14 -19.45 -14.26
CA GLY A 130 14.11 -20.47 -14.12
C GLY A 130 14.19 -21.22 -12.79
N GLN A 131 14.75 -20.59 -11.76
CA GLN A 131 15.00 -21.21 -10.46
C GLN A 131 14.60 -20.28 -9.33
N VAL A 132 13.97 -20.85 -8.31
CA VAL A 132 13.59 -20.17 -7.08
C VAL A 132 14.85 -19.72 -6.34
N GLN A 133 14.90 -18.46 -5.94
CA GLN A 133 15.97 -17.90 -5.11
C GLN A 133 15.57 -17.95 -3.63
N SER A 134 16.47 -18.36 -2.75
CA SER A 134 16.24 -18.25 -1.30
C SER A 134 16.23 -16.77 -0.89
N ILE A 135 15.09 -16.28 -0.39
CA ILE A 135 14.93 -14.91 0.11
C ILE A 135 14.81 -14.99 1.63
N ASP A 136 15.68 -14.25 2.34
CA ASP A 136 15.66 -14.23 3.79
C ASP A 136 14.57 -13.27 4.32
N ILE A 137 13.37 -13.80 4.47
CA ILE A 137 12.20 -13.05 4.99
C ILE A 137 12.42 -12.63 6.46
N SER A 138 13.31 -13.29 7.21
CA SER A 138 13.59 -12.93 8.61
C SER A 138 14.23 -11.55 8.76
N THR A 139 14.81 -11.03 7.69
CA THR A 139 15.39 -9.68 7.63
C THR A 139 14.36 -8.59 7.36
N LEU A 140 13.12 -8.95 6.98
CA LEU A 140 12.06 -7.98 6.71
C LEU A 140 11.42 -7.50 8.03
N PRO A 141 11.15 -6.19 8.17
CA PRO A 141 10.59 -5.63 9.39
C PRO A 141 9.13 -6.08 9.57
N THR A 142 8.90 -7.15 10.33
CA THR A 142 7.58 -7.82 10.39
C THR A 142 6.67 -7.25 11.48
N ILE A 143 5.35 -7.32 11.28
CA ILE A 143 4.32 -7.06 12.30
C ILE A 143 4.49 -8.08 13.44
N THR A 144 4.71 -7.63 14.69
CA THR A 144 4.47 -8.49 15.85
C THR A 144 2.97 -8.78 15.88
N SER A 145 2.59 -10.04 15.63
CA SER A 145 1.20 -10.50 15.60
C SER A 145 0.43 -10.01 16.83
N ARG A 146 -0.49 -9.06 16.68
CA ARG A 146 -1.47 -8.71 17.73
C ARG A 146 -2.54 -9.79 17.77
N THR A 147 -2.85 -10.27 18.97
CA THR A 147 -4.02 -11.12 19.25
C THR A 147 -5.28 -10.35 18.86
N TYR A 148 -6.05 -10.85 17.90
CA TYR A 148 -7.34 -10.29 17.55
C TYR A 148 -8.31 -10.50 18.72
N SER A 149 -8.71 -9.44 19.42
CA SER A 149 -9.91 -9.49 20.24
C SER A 149 -11.12 -9.49 19.29
N THR A 150 -11.92 -10.54 19.32
CA THR A 150 -13.23 -10.58 18.67
C THR A 150 -14.07 -9.44 19.22
N ILE A 151 -14.24 -8.38 18.43
CA ILE A 151 -15.28 -7.39 18.73
C ILE A 151 -16.61 -8.10 18.48
N SER A 152 -17.32 -8.41 19.57
CA SER A 152 -18.69 -8.89 19.50
C SER A 152 -19.52 -7.86 18.74
N MET A 153 -20.14 -8.26 17.63
CA MET A 153 -21.08 -7.40 16.91
C MET A 153 -22.29 -7.15 17.81
N THR A 154 -22.28 -6.07 18.58
CA THR A 154 -23.51 -5.53 19.16
C THR A 154 -24.33 -4.97 18.02
N LYS A 155 -25.42 -5.66 17.68
CA LYS A 155 -26.47 -5.16 16.79
C LYS A 155 -26.88 -3.76 17.26
N PHE A 156 -26.66 -2.75 16.43
CA PHE A 156 -27.32 -1.46 16.59
C PHE A 156 -28.78 -1.63 16.18
N THR A 157 -29.65 -1.84 17.15
CA THR A 157 -31.11 -1.78 16.93
C THR A 157 -31.48 -0.30 16.88
N LEU A 158 -31.87 0.18 15.70
CA LEU A 158 -32.49 1.51 15.57
C LEU A 158 -33.82 1.51 16.35
N PRO A 159 -34.07 2.47 17.25
CA PRO A 159 -35.39 2.60 17.86
C PRO A 159 -36.37 3.08 16.78
N LEU A 160 -37.40 2.27 16.51
CA LEU A 160 -38.60 2.72 15.80
C LEU A 160 -39.34 3.69 16.73
N GLN A 161 -39.11 4.98 16.56
CA GLN A 161 -40.06 5.99 17.04
C GLN A 161 -40.99 6.33 15.87
N SER A 162 -42.22 5.83 15.97
CA SER A 162 -43.35 6.44 15.28
C SER A 162 -43.50 7.86 15.82
N ASN A 163 -43.42 8.86 14.95
CA ASN A 163 -44.44 9.91 14.79
C ASN A 163 -43.93 11.08 13.93
N THR A 164 -44.86 11.55 13.08
CA THR A 164 -44.90 12.83 12.35
C THR A 164 -44.14 12.94 11.01
N LEU A 165 -44.89 12.62 9.95
CA LEU A 165 -44.64 12.95 8.56
C LEU A 165 -44.95 14.46 8.34
N SER A 166 -43.99 15.38 8.55
CA SER A 166 -44.20 16.78 8.11
C SER A 166 -42.96 17.67 7.85
N SER A 167 -41.70 17.20 8.00
CA SER A 167 -40.53 18.10 7.75
C SER A 167 -39.59 17.70 6.60
N LEU A 168 -39.90 16.67 5.82
CA LEU A 168 -38.97 16.15 4.79
C LEU A 168 -38.88 16.95 3.48
N THR A 169 -39.64 18.05 3.31
CA THR A 169 -39.65 18.80 2.04
C THR A 169 -38.72 20.01 1.97
N SER A 170 -38.03 20.41 3.06
CA SER A 170 -37.17 21.62 3.02
C SER A 170 -35.64 21.38 2.99
N LEU A 171 -35.15 20.15 3.15
CA LEU A 171 -33.70 19.87 3.24
C LEU A 171 -33.04 19.29 1.98
N LEU A 172 -33.79 19.03 0.90
CA LEU A 172 -33.24 18.41 -0.31
C LEU A 172 -32.48 19.38 -1.26
N THR A 173 -32.25 20.64 -0.89
CA THR A 173 -31.61 21.62 -1.80
C THR A 173 -30.29 22.24 -1.34
N LYS A 174 -29.67 21.83 -0.22
CA LYS A 174 -28.33 22.36 0.16
C LYS A 174 -27.45 21.33 0.89
N SER A 175 -26.36 20.94 0.24
CA SER A 175 -24.95 20.87 0.74
C SER A 175 -24.17 19.58 0.45
N SER A 176 -23.12 19.74 -0.38
CA SER A 176 -21.78 19.10 -0.49
C SER A 176 -21.54 17.59 -0.27
N PRO A 177 -20.58 16.98 -0.99
CA PRO A 177 -20.36 15.53 -0.99
C PRO A 177 -19.77 15.02 0.33
N ILE A 178 -20.21 13.82 0.72
CA ILE A 178 -19.86 13.10 1.94
C ILE A 178 -18.37 12.72 1.91
N LYS A 179 -17.60 13.09 2.94
CA LYS A 179 -16.23 12.58 3.19
C LYS A 179 -16.28 11.05 3.39
N GLY A 180 -15.81 10.28 2.41
CA GLY A 180 -15.67 8.83 2.53
C GLY A 180 -14.55 8.46 3.49
N LYS A 181 -14.82 7.57 4.45
CA LYS A 181 -13.80 6.91 5.28
C LYS A 181 -13.38 5.62 4.57
N TYR A 182 -12.08 5.42 4.36
CA TYR A 182 -11.56 4.18 3.75
C TYR A 182 -10.66 3.44 4.74
N ILE A 183 -10.71 2.11 4.71
CA ILE A 183 -9.80 1.24 5.47
C ILE A 183 -8.70 0.78 4.53
N LEU A 184 -7.44 0.99 4.92
CA LEU A 184 -6.28 0.55 4.15
C LEU A 184 -6.02 -0.93 4.44
N TYR A 185 -6.19 -1.80 3.46
CA TYR A 185 -5.96 -3.24 3.67
C TYR A 185 -4.49 -3.57 3.63
#